data_AF-A0A2S2DPH3-F1
#
_entry.id   AF-A0A2S2DPH3-F1
#
_cell.length_a   1.000
_cell.length_b   1.000
_cell.length_c   1.000
_cell.angle_alpha   90.00
_cell.angle_beta   90.00
_cell.angle_gamma   90.00
#
_symmetry.space_group_name_H-M   'P 1'
#
loop_
_entity.id
_entity.type
_entity.pdbx_description
1 polymer ?
#
loop_
_entity_poly.entity_id
_entity_poly.type
_entity_poly.pdbx_seq_one_letter_code
_entity_poly.pdbx_strand_id
1 'polypeptide(L)'
;MLKNLIDSLPGGRRSTVRPALGASLLLAAVCAAPLAHAQATVSRIGFVYTERLMTDSKMAKAADAKLAAEFSKRQKAVEEMVGKYKQTSEKFDAEAAGLNELDRTRRARELYNMQKDVERMQREFQEDLQQRKNEERAAIAQKAYKLVEQVAEQEKLDAVLVEAAWVSPRVDITDKILKLLDK
;
A
#
# COMPACT_ATOMS: atom_id res chain seq x y z
N MET A 1 -23.08 -55.88 97.21
CA MET A 1 -22.33 -56.82 98.09
C MET A 1 -21.85 -57.98 97.23
N LEU A 2 -20.60 -58.42 97.44
CA LEU A 2 -19.92 -59.62 96.88
C LEU A 2 -19.40 -59.46 95.43
N LYS A 3 -18.11 -59.20 95.22
CA LYS A 3 -16.90 -60.07 95.29
C LYS A 3 -16.72 -60.97 94.07
N ASN A 4 -15.67 -60.64 93.31
CA ASN A 4 -14.79 -61.41 92.44
C ASN A 4 -14.98 -62.93 92.38
N LEU A 5 -14.84 -63.47 91.16
CA LEU A 5 -14.16 -64.74 90.95
C LEU A 5 -13.38 -64.69 89.62
N ILE A 6 -12.10 -64.99 89.73
CA ILE A 6 -11.12 -65.23 88.66
C ILE A 6 -11.21 -66.74 88.35
N ASP A 7 -11.24 -67.14 87.07
CA ASP A 7 -10.28 -68.13 86.52
C ASP A 7 -10.57 -68.60 85.09
N SER A 8 -9.46 -68.95 84.42
CA SER A 8 -9.30 -69.94 83.35
C SER A 8 -9.52 -69.53 81.87
N LEU A 9 -8.37 -69.28 81.23
CA LEU A 9 -8.05 -69.48 79.79
C LEU A 9 -8.27 -70.96 79.35
N PRO A 10 -8.30 -71.36 78.04
CA PRO A 10 -7.33 -70.93 77.01
C PRO A 10 -7.80 -70.86 75.53
N GLY A 11 -6.92 -70.28 74.70
CA GLY A 11 -6.58 -70.89 73.41
C GLY A 11 -7.20 -70.30 72.14
N GLY A 12 -6.38 -69.53 71.41
CA GLY A 12 -6.22 -69.75 69.97
C GLY A 12 -7.22 -69.11 69.00
N ARG A 13 -6.88 -67.93 68.47
CA ARG A 13 -6.27 -67.81 67.13
C ARG A 13 -6.08 -66.33 66.81
N ARG A 14 -4.83 -65.98 66.50
CA ARG A 14 -4.45 -64.72 65.89
C ARG A 14 -4.94 -64.73 64.44
N SER A 15 -5.77 -63.76 64.05
CA SER A 15 -5.90 -63.36 62.65
C SER A 15 -5.63 -61.87 62.56
N THR A 16 -4.40 -61.57 62.14
CA THR A 16 -3.88 -60.24 61.81
C THR A 16 -4.58 -59.71 60.56
N VAL A 17 -5.47 -58.74 60.72
CA VAL A 17 -5.97 -57.94 59.60
C VAL A 17 -5.05 -56.72 59.46
N ARG A 18 -4.19 -56.71 58.45
CA ARG A 18 -3.36 -55.55 58.08
C ARG A 18 -4.25 -54.52 57.38
N PRO A 19 -4.16 -53.21 57.70
CA PRO A 19 -4.89 -52.19 56.97
C PRO A 19 -4.16 -51.92 55.65
N ALA A 20 -4.82 -52.13 54.51
CA ALA A 20 -4.36 -51.66 53.22
C ALA A 20 -4.67 -50.15 53.11
N LEU A 21 -3.90 -49.34 53.81
CA LEU A 21 -3.74 -47.91 53.54
C LEU A 21 -2.80 -47.79 52.34
N GLY A 22 -3.34 -47.57 51.15
CA GLY A 22 -2.47 -47.33 49.99
C GLY A 22 -3.14 -47.54 48.64
N ALA A 23 -4.23 -46.83 48.34
CA ALA A 23 -4.74 -46.76 46.97
C ALA A 23 -5.67 -45.56 46.71
N SER A 24 -5.47 -44.42 47.38
CA SER A 24 -6.35 -43.24 47.19
C SER A 24 -5.60 -41.93 46.89
N LEU A 25 -4.33 -42.01 46.47
CA LEU A 25 -3.51 -40.85 46.12
C LEU A 25 -2.92 -40.92 44.70
N LEU A 26 -3.65 -41.53 43.76
CA LEU A 26 -3.28 -41.53 42.32
C LEU A 26 -4.41 -41.01 41.42
N LEU A 27 -5.35 -40.24 41.98
CA LEU A 27 -6.45 -39.61 41.23
C LEU A 27 -6.47 -38.08 41.38
N ALA A 28 -5.31 -37.46 41.58
CA ALA A 28 -5.15 -36.01 41.63
C ALA A 28 -4.04 -35.46 40.70
N ALA A 29 -3.46 -36.31 39.85
CA ALA A 29 -2.36 -35.94 38.95
C ALA A 29 -2.78 -35.75 37.47
N VAL A 30 -4.07 -35.89 37.14
CA VAL A 30 -4.60 -35.76 35.76
C VAL A 30 -5.43 -34.48 35.59
N CYS A 31 -4.97 -33.37 36.18
CA CYS A 31 -5.54 -32.04 35.91
C CYS A 31 -4.49 -30.98 35.57
N ALA A 32 -3.20 -31.35 35.47
CA ALA A 32 -2.19 -30.50 34.85
C ALA A 32 -2.18 -30.73 33.34
N ALA A 33 -3.31 -30.50 32.67
CA ALA A 33 -3.26 -30.21 31.25
C ALA A 33 -2.43 -28.92 31.11
N PRO A 34 -1.36 -28.88 30.30
CA PRO A 34 -0.76 -27.60 29.99
C PRO A 34 -1.88 -26.77 29.37
N LEU A 35 -2.17 -25.61 29.97
CA LEU A 35 -2.83 -24.52 29.27
C LEU A 35 -1.87 -24.15 28.14
N ALA A 36 -1.94 -24.90 27.04
CA ALA A 36 -1.48 -24.48 25.75
C ALA A 36 -2.31 -23.24 25.47
N HIS A 37 -1.80 -22.09 25.91
CA HIS A 37 -2.19 -20.82 25.38
C HIS A 37 -1.98 -21.00 23.89
N ALA A 38 -3.08 -21.18 23.15
CA ALA A 38 -3.05 -21.00 21.73
C ALA A 38 -2.52 -19.58 21.55
N GLN A 39 -1.21 -19.45 21.35
CA GLN A 39 -0.62 -18.23 20.85
C GLN A 39 -1.26 -18.12 19.48
N ALA A 40 -2.35 -17.36 19.40
CA ALA A 40 -2.89 -16.92 18.14
C ALA A 40 -1.67 -16.41 17.37
N THR A 41 -1.33 -17.08 16.27
CA THR A 41 -0.31 -16.59 15.35
C THR A 41 -0.87 -15.27 14.84
N VAL A 42 -0.48 -14.19 15.51
CA VAL A 42 -0.88 -12.84 15.15
C VAL A 42 -0.25 -12.60 13.79
N SER A 43 -1.05 -12.69 12.73
CA SER A 43 -0.59 -12.42 11.38
C SER A 43 0.02 -11.02 11.33
N ARG A 44 1.25 -10.95 10.81
CA ARG A 44 1.99 -9.70 10.70
C ARG A 44 1.74 -9.12 9.32
N ILE A 45 0.77 -8.23 9.23
CA ILE A 45 0.48 -7.52 7.98
C ILE A 45 1.12 -6.13 8.00
N GLY A 46 1.65 -5.70 6.87
CA GLY A 46 1.99 -4.32 6.59
C GLY A 46 0.98 -3.67 5.66
N PHE A 47 0.96 -2.34 5.64
CA PHE A 47 0.20 -1.54 4.69
C PHE A 47 1.06 -0.42 4.11
N VAL A 48 0.87 -0.12 2.83
CA VAL A 48 1.55 0.96 2.13
C VAL A 48 0.56 1.84 1.38
N TYR A 49 0.67 3.15 1.59
CA TYR A 49 0.01 4.15 0.76
C TYR A 49 0.86 4.43 -0.48
N THR A 50 0.57 3.73 -1.58
CA THR A 50 1.32 3.85 -2.84
C THR A 50 1.32 5.29 -3.37
N GLU A 51 0.18 5.99 -3.31
CA GLU A 51 0.09 7.40 -3.73
C GLU A 51 1.11 8.27 -2.99
N ARG A 52 1.25 8.10 -1.68
CA ARG A 52 2.25 8.85 -0.89
C ARG A 52 3.68 8.55 -1.33
N LEU A 53 3.99 7.31 -1.72
CA LEU A 53 5.32 6.98 -2.27
C LEU A 53 5.58 7.70 -3.60
N MET A 54 4.53 7.87 -4.41
CA MET A 54 4.57 8.51 -5.72
C MET A 54 4.51 10.04 -5.65
N THR A 55 4.11 10.64 -4.52
CA THR A 55 4.00 12.11 -4.37
C THR A 55 5.03 12.69 -3.41
N ASP A 56 5.28 12.00 -2.29
CA ASP A 56 6.01 12.59 -1.17
C ASP A 56 7.52 12.37 -1.27
N SER A 57 7.93 11.31 -2.00
CA SER A 57 9.33 10.93 -2.14
C SER A 57 10.15 11.98 -2.90
N LYS A 58 11.43 12.11 -2.53
CA LYS A 58 12.38 12.97 -3.24
C LYS A 58 12.55 12.54 -4.69
N MET A 59 12.49 11.23 -4.95
CA MET A 59 12.61 10.69 -6.29
C MET A 59 11.43 11.13 -7.18
N ALA A 60 10.20 11.10 -6.65
CA ALA A 60 9.03 11.63 -7.35
C ALA A 60 9.16 13.13 -7.63
N LYS A 61 9.49 13.93 -6.61
CA LYS A 61 9.67 15.37 -6.76
C LYS A 61 10.77 15.73 -7.76
N ALA A 62 11.86 14.96 -7.79
CA ALA A 62 12.93 15.14 -8.76
C ALA A 62 12.48 14.78 -10.18
N ALA A 63 11.71 13.69 -10.34
CA ALA A 63 11.12 13.32 -11.63
C ALA A 63 10.16 14.41 -12.13
N ASP A 64 9.29 14.96 -11.28
CA ASP A 64 8.39 16.05 -11.64
C ASP A 64 9.15 17.30 -12.10
N ALA A 65 10.21 17.69 -11.37
CA ALA A 65 11.04 18.83 -11.74
C ALA A 65 11.75 18.60 -13.08
N LYS A 66 12.25 17.38 -13.32
CA LYS A 66 12.89 16.99 -14.58
C LYS A 66 11.91 17.02 -15.74
N LEU A 67 10.71 16.45 -15.58
CA LEU A 67 9.65 16.48 -16.58
C LEU A 67 9.21 17.92 -16.90
N ALA A 68 9.05 18.76 -15.88
CA ALA A 68 8.73 20.17 -16.06
C ALA A 68 9.81 20.89 -16.90
N ALA A 69 11.09 20.63 -16.61
CA ALA A 69 12.19 21.20 -17.38
C ALA A 69 12.20 20.69 -18.84
N GLU A 70 12.09 19.37 -19.04
CA GLU A 70 12.11 18.69 -20.35
C GLU A 70 10.96 19.19 -21.26
N PHE A 71 9.77 19.40 -20.69
CA PHE A 71 8.57 19.75 -21.46
C PHE A 71 8.28 21.26 -21.50
N SER A 72 8.96 22.10 -20.71
CA SER A 72 8.71 23.54 -20.63
C SER A 72 8.72 24.25 -21.99
N LYS A 73 9.71 23.96 -22.83
CA LYS A 73 9.84 24.58 -24.16
C LYS A 73 8.72 24.13 -25.09
N ARG A 74 8.34 22.85 -25.05
CA ARG A 74 7.26 22.30 -25.88
C ARG A 74 5.91 22.85 -25.47
N GLN A 75 5.65 22.94 -24.16
CA GLN A 75 4.44 23.55 -23.62
C GLN A 75 4.29 24.99 -24.13
N LYS A 76 5.35 25.81 -24.03
CA LYS A 76 5.33 27.19 -24.56
C LYS A 76 5.07 27.23 -26.07
N ALA A 77 5.67 26.34 -26.84
CA ALA A 77 5.43 26.29 -28.29
C ALA A 77 3.97 25.96 -28.64
N VAL A 78 3.34 25.04 -27.89
CA VAL A 78 1.90 24.73 -28.02
C VAL A 78 1.06 25.96 -27.67
N GLU A 79 1.33 26.61 -26.54
CA GLU A 79 0.62 27.81 -26.08
C GLU A 79 0.73 28.98 -27.08
N GLU A 80 1.93 29.21 -27.63
CA GLU A 80 2.15 30.23 -28.66
C GLU A 80 1.36 29.93 -29.94
N MET A 81 1.30 28.67 -30.38
CA MET A 81 0.55 28.30 -31.58
C MET A 81 -0.97 28.43 -31.37
N VAL A 82 -1.46 28.04 -30.18
CA VAL A 82 -2.87 28.27 -29.77
C VAL A 82 -3.19 29.76 -29.76
N GLY A 83 -2.32 30.58 -29.17
CA GLY A 83 -2.49 32.04 -29.13
C GLY A 83 -2.53 32.66 -30.52
N LYS A 84 -1.60 32.27 -31.41
CA LYS A 84 -1.59 32.71 -32.81
C LYS A 84 -2.86 32.31 -33.55
N TYR A 85 -3.30 31.06 -33.42
CA TYR A 85 -4.54 30.59 -34.04
C TYR A 85 -5.75 31.42 -33.59
N LYS A 86 -5.88 31.64 -32.28
CA LYS A 86 -6.98 32.46 -31.71
C LYS A 86 -6.96 33.89 -32.25
N GLN A 87 -5.79 34.54 -32.23
CA GLN A 87 -5.64 35.91 -32.73
C GLN A 87 -5.96 36.01 -34.23
N THR A 88 -5.48 35.07 -35.04
CA THR A 88 -5.76 35.06 -36.48
C THR A 88 -7.25 34.78 -36.75
N SER A 89 -7.89 33.91 -35.96
CA SER A 89 -9.32 33.61 -36.07
C SER A 89 -10.15 34.85 -35.76
N GLU A 90 -9.91 35.51 -34.63
CA GLU A 90 -10.60 36.73 -34.24
C GLU A 90 -10.44 37.84 -35.29
N LYS A 91 -9.24 37.98 -35.86
CA LYS A 91 -8.98 38.94 -36.95
C LYS A 91 -9.74 38.58 -38.23
N PHE A 92 -9.78 37.31 -38.60
CA PHE A 92 -10.54 36.86 -39.77
C PHE A 92 -12.02 37.15 -39.59
N ASP A 93 -12.60 36.82 -38.45
CA ASP A 93 -14.03 37.04 -38.16
C ASP A 93 -14.39 38.54 -38.21
N ALA A 94 -13.51 39.40 -37.68
CA ALA A 94 -13.71 40.85 -37.73
C ALA A 94 -13.61 41.44 -39.15
N GLU A 95 -12.69 40.93 -39.98
CA GLU A 95 -12.43 41.46 -41.32
C GLU A 95 -13.25 40.75 -42.43
N ALA A 96 -13.90 39.62 -42.13
CA ALA A 96 -14.50 38.70 -43.12
C ALA A 96 -15.49 39.35 -44.09
N ALA A 97 -16.27 40.34 -43.60
CA ALA A 97 -17.26 41.06 -44.39
C ALA A 97 -16.63 42.00 -45.44
N GLY A 98 -15.39 42.47 -45.21
CA GLY A 98 -14.66 43.36 -46.13
C GLY A 98 -13.73 42.64 -47.10
N LEU A 99 -13.55 41.32 -46.98
CA LEU A 99 -12.69 40.53 -47.85
C LEU A 99 -13.39 40.17 -49.16
N ASN A 100 -12.64 40.18 -50.27
CA ASN A 100 -13.06 39.53 -51.50
C ASN A 100 -13.02 37.99 -51.34
N GLU A 101 -13.67 37.27 -52.26
CA GLU A 101 -13.82 35.81 -52.15
C GLU A 101 -12.48 35.05 -52.18
N LEU A 102 -11.51 35.52 -52.97
CA LEU A 102 -10.19 34.92 -53.08
C LEU A 102 -9.41 35.02 -51.76
N ASP A 103 -9.39 36.21 -51.16
CA ASP A 103 -8.73 36.46 -49.88
C ASP A 103 -9.42 35.73 -48.73
N ARG A 104 -10.76 35.70 -48.73
CA ARG A 104 -11.55 34.94 -47.76
C ARG A 104 -11.20 33.47 -47.80
N THR A 105 -11.23 32.85 -48.98
CA THR A 105 -10.89 31.43 -49.17
C THR A 105 -9.45 31.12 -48.75
N ARG A 106 -8.50 32.01 -49.09
CA ARG A 106 -7.09 31.85 -48.70
C ARG A 106 -6.92 31.85 -47.19
N ARG A 107 -7.49 32.85 -46.49
CA ARG A 107 -7.37 32.97 -45.03
C ARG A 107 -8.13 31.88 -44.28
N ALA A 108 -9.30 31.46 -44.78
CA ALA A 108 -10.03 30.33 -44.21
C ALA A 108 -9.21 29.03 -44.28
N ARG A 109 -8.50 28.80 -45.39
CA ARG A 109 -7.58 27.65 -45.53
C ARG A 109 -6.40 27.74 -44.58
N GLU A 110 -5.81 28.92 -44.42
CA GLU A 110 -4.74 29.15 -43.46
C GLU A 110 -5.19 28.83 -42.03
N LEU A 111 -6.36 29.34 -41.61
CA LEU A 111 -6.95 29.04 -40.31
C LEU A 111 -7.20 27.54 -40.11
N TYR A 112 -7.72 26.86 -41.12
CA TYR A 112 -7.93 25.41 -41.07
C TYR A 112 -6.61 24.64 -40.88
N ASN A 113 -5.55 25.06 -41.57
CA ASN A 113 -4.22 24.46 -41.40
C ASN A 113 -3.66 24.72 -39.99
N MET A 114 -3.76 25.96 -39.50
CA MET A 114 -3.34 26.34 -38.15
C MET A 114 -4.09 25.53 -37.09
N GLN A 115 -5.39 25.33 -37.25
CA GLN A 115 -6.21 24.52 -36.35
C GLN A 115 -5.69 23.07 -36.29
N LYS A 116 -5.45 22.45 -37.45
CA LYS A 116 -4.90 21.09 -37.51
C LYS A 116 -3.54 20.98 -36.85
N ASP A 117 -2.69 22.00 -37.03
CA ASP A 117 -1.37 22.05 -36.40
C ASP A 117 -1.49 22.17 -34.88
N VAL A 118 -2.38 23.04 -34.36
CA VAL A 118 -2.68 23.14 -32.92
C VAL A 118 -3.13 21.79 -32.36
N GLU A 119 -4.11 21.15 -33.00
CA GLU A 119 -4.65 19.87 -32.54
C GLU A 119 -3.57 18.77 -32.56
N ARG A 120 -2.72 18.73 -33.60
CA ARG A 120 -1.59 17.81 -33.68
C ARG A 120 -0.60 18.05 -32.54
N MET A 121 -0.14 19.29 -32.38
CA MET A 121 0.84 19.64 -31.35
C MET A 121 0.32 19.38 -29.94
N GLN A 122 -0.95 19.65 -29.67
CA GLN A 122 -1.58 19.34 -28.38
C GLN A 122 -1.60 17.83 -28.11
N ARG A 123 -2.03 17.01 -29.09
CA ARG A 123 -2.03 15.55 -28.94
C ARG A 123 -0.63 15.00 -28.69
N GLU A 124 0.32 15.33 -29.56
CA GLU A 124 1.71 14.89 -29.44
C GLU A 124 2.33 15.30 -28.09
N PHE A 125 2.04 16.53 -27.63
CA PHE A 125 2.52 16.99 -26.34
C PHE A 125 1.93 16.18 -25.17
N GLN A 126 0.61 15.93 -25.18
CA GLN A 126 -0.04 15.18 -24.10
C GLN A 126 0.38 13.71 -24.09
N GLU A 127 0.48 13.09 -25.27
CA GLU A 127 0.94 11.70 -25.42
C GLU A 127 2.36 11.53 -24.89
N ASP A 128 3.29 12.37 -25.33
CA ASP A 128 4.69 12.30 -24.89
C ASP A 128 4.82 12.61 -23.40
N LEU A 129 4.12 13.63 -22.89
CA LEU A 129 4.15 13.96 -21.46
C LEU A 129 3.62 12.80 -20.63
N GLN A 130 2.51 12.18 -21.06
CA GLN A 130 1.91 11.06 -20.34
C GLN A 130 2.81 9.82 -20.40
N GLN A 131 3.45 9.55 -21.53
CA GLN A 131 4.42 8.48 -21.66
C GLN A 131 5.58 8.68 -20.68
N ARG A 132 6.21 9.86 -20.70
CA ARG A 132 7.36 10.15 -19.83
C ARG A 132 6.99 10.13 -18.35
N LYS A 133 5.81 10.62 -17.99
CA LYS A 133 5.26 10.48 -16.62
C LYS A 133 5.10 9.03 -16.20
N ASN A 134 4.58 8.18 -17.09
CA ASN A 134 4.39 6.76 -16.81
C ASN A 134 5.73 6.03 -16.64
N GLU A 135 6.74 6.37 -17.44
CA GLU A 135 8.09 5.81 -17.34
C GLU A 135 8.75 6.15 -16.00
N GLU A 136 8.72 7.43 -15.59
CA GLU A 136 9.28 7.85 -14.30
C GLU A 136 8.51 7.22 -13.12
N ARG A 137 7.17 7.15 -13.20
CA ARG A 137 6.34 6.45 -12.20
C ARG A 137 6.65 4.96 -12.11
N ALA A 138 6.85 4.29 -13.24
CA ALA A 138 7.21 2.88 -13.27
C ALA A 138 8.57 2.65 -12.58
N ALA A 139 9.55 3.52 -12.81
CA ALA A 139 10.85 3.46 -12.13
C ALA A 139 10.69 3.62 -10.60
N ILE A 140 9.84 4.54 -10.15
CA ILE A 140 9.53 4.71 -8.72
C ILE A 140 8.85 3.48 -8.14
N ALA A 141 7.83 2.95 -8.83
CA ALA A 141 7.11 1.75 -8.41
C ALA A 141 8.04 0.55 -8.27
N GLN A 142 8.95 0.34 -9.22
CA GLN A 142 9.92 -0.76 -9.17
C GLN A 142 10.88 -0.64 -7.97
N LYS A 143 11.41 0.56 -7.68
CA LYS A 143 12.27 0.77 -6.51
C LYS A 143 11.48 0.59 -5.21
N ALA A 144 10.27 1.14 -5.13
CA ALA A 144 9.39 1.01 -3.98
C ALA A 144 9.03 -0.45 -3.69
N TYR A 145 8.66 -1.21 -4.72
CA TYR A 145 8.30 -2.63 -4.60
C TYR A 145 9.43 -3.46 -3.97
N LYS A 146 10.68 -3.28 -4.45
CA LYS A 146 11.86 -3.95 -3.87
C LYS A 146 12.09 -3.57 -2.40
N LEU A 147 11.88 -2.31 -2.04
CA LEU A 147 12.01 -1.86 -0.65
C LEU A 147 10.90 -2.44 0.24
N VAL A 148 9.69 -2.61 -0.29
CA VAL A 148 8.59 -3.27 0.41
C VAL A 148 8.93 -4.73 0.67
N GLU A 149 9.43 -5.47 -0.32
CA GLU A 149 9.88 -6.86 -0.14
C GLU A 149 10.96 -6.94 0.95
N GLN A 150 11.98 -6.08 0.87
CA GLN A 150 13.04 -6.02 1.86
C GLN A 150 12.52 -5.77 3.28
N VAL A 151 11.60 -4.81 3.46
CA VAL A 151 11.01 -4.51 4.78
C VAL A 151 10.12 -5.66 5.26
N ALA A 152 9.35 -6.28 4.37
CA ALA A 152 8.50 -7.41 4.69
C ALA A 152 9.33 -8.60 5.21
N GLU A 153 10.45 -8.91 4.56
CA GLU A 153 11.37 -9.96 5.01
C GLU A 153 12.01 -9.62 6.36
N GLN A 154 12.49 -8.39 6.53
CA GLN A 154 13.14 -7.94 7.77
C GLN A 154 12.19 -7.99 8.98
N GLU A 155 10.91 -7.65 8.78
CA GLU A 155 9.89 -7.63 9.84
C GLU A 155 9.10 -8.93 9.96
N LYS A 156 9.38 -9.88 9.07
CA LYS A 156 8.69 -11.18 8.98
C LYS A 156 7.19 -10.96 8.82
N LEU A 157 6.83 -10.08 7.90
CA LEU A 157 5.44 -9.82 7.52
C LEU A 157 4.94 -10.94 6.62
N ASP A 158 3.70 -11.34 6.81
CA ASP A 158 3.02 -12.36 6.02
C ASP A 158 2.41 -11.77 4.73
N ALA A 159 2.08 -10.47 4.75
CA ALA A 159 1.55 -9.74 3.60
C ALA A 159 1.77 -8.23 3.74
N VAL A 160 1.85 -7.54 2.61
CA VAL A 160 1.75 -6.08 2.55
C VAL A 160 0.57 -5.72 1.66
N LEU A 161 -0.36 -4.92 2.20
CA LEU A 161 -1.57 -4.51 1.51
C LEU A 161 -1.42 -3.11 0.92
N VAL A 162 -1.99 -2.94 -0.26
CA VAL A 162 -2.16 -1.69 -0.98
C VAL A 162 -3.66 -1.59 -1.24
N GLU A 163 -4.31 -0.52 -0.79
CA GLU A 163 -5.78 -0.33 -0.77
C GLU A 163 -6.53 -0.98 0.40
N ALA A 164 -7.09 -0.13 1.26
CA ALA A 164 -8.00 -0.52 2.35
C ALA A 164 -8.90 0.67 2.71
N ALA A 165 -10.14 0.38 3.13
CA ALA A 165 -11.08 1.42 3.56
C ALA A 165 -10.63 2.12 4.85
N TRP A 166 -9.90 1.42 5.71
CA TRP A 166 -9.31 1.95 6.93
C TRP A 166 -8.05 1.15 7.29
N VAL A 167 -7.03 1.85 7.80
CA VAL A 167 -5.74 1.26 8.18
C VAL A 167 -5.34 1.80 9.55
N SER A 168 -4.96 0.91 10.46
CA SER A 168 -4.37 1.32 11.73
C SER A 168 -2.94 1.84 11.50
N PRO A 169 -2.54 2.99 12.08
CA PRO A 169 -1.17 3.50 11.95
C PRO A 169 -0.08 2.51 12.38
N ARG A 170 -0.42 1.54 13.23
CA ARG A 170 0.49 0.49 13.69
C ARG A 170 0.99 -0.43 12.57
N VAL A 171 0.20 -0.64 11.52
CA VAL A 171 0.58 -1.52 10.39
C VAL A 171 1.07 -0.74 9.17
N ASP A 172 1.00 0.60 9.21
CA ASP A 172 1.47 1.45 8.13
C ASP A 172 3.00 1.51 8.13
N ILE A 173 3.61 1.01 7.05
CA ILE A 173 5.06 1.04 6.83
C ILE A 173 5.47 2.13 5.82
N THR A 174 4.56 2.96 5.34
CA THR A 174 4.78 3.96 4.28
C THR A 174 5.97 4.87 4.58
N ASP A 175 6.04 5.47 5.78
CA ASP A 175 7.13 6.38 6.14
C ASP A 175 8.49 5.68 6.19
N LYS A 176 8.52 4.38 6.48
CA LYS A 176 9.74 3.57 6.46
C LYS A 176 10.21 3.38 5.02
N ILE A 177 9.29 3.05 4.11
CA ILE A 177 9.59 2.93 2.68
C ILE A 177 10.04 4.27 2.10
N LEU A 178 9.35 5.38 2.42
CA LEU A 178 9.75 6.74 1.99
C LEU A 178 11.19 7.06 2.40
N LYS A 179 11.56 6.80 3.66
CA LYS A 179 12.92 7.03 4.15
C LYS A 179 13.96 6.20 3.42
N LEU A 180 13.63 5.00 2.97
CA LEU A 180 14.54 4.14 2.19
C LEU A 180 14.60 4.56 0.72
N LEU A 181 13.48 5.04 0.16
CA LEU A 181 13.38 5.50 -1.21
C LEU A 181 14.19 6.80 -1.44
N ASP A 182 14.24 7.64 -0.40
CA ASP A 182 14.94 8.94 -0.34
C ASP A 182 16.42 8.85 0.02
N LYS A 183 16.93 7.63 0.28
CA LYS A 183 18.36 7.34 0.35
C LYS A 183 18.92 7.05 -1.04
#